data_AF-A0A7V3C7C7-F1
#
_entry.id   AF-A0A7V3C7C7-F1
#
_cell.length_a   1.000
_cell.length_b   1.000
_cell.length_c   1.000
_cell.angle_alpha   90.00
_cell.angle_beta   90.00
_cell.angle_gamma   90.00
#
_symmetry.space_group_name_H-M   'P 1'
#
loop_
_entity.id
_entity.type
_entity.pdbx_description
1 polymer ?
#
loop_
_entity_poly.entity_id
_entity_poly.type
_entity_poly.pdbx_seq_one_letter_code
_entity_poly.pdbx_strand_id
1 'polypeptide(L)'
;MTDHLTDEQITEALFNGARESAAAHLGDCEQCREELNRLCAVLTAARRQADADAARPHGFWHQQRLAIRERIWGTQTRGFLWAAATAALVLVAMLLSLTEPAREPLASNSDQGPATVSQAADSDHALLVEVERSVRRGVPRALEAATLIAQELQRATEARKEQRNP
;
A
#
# COMPACT_ATOMS: atom_id res chain seq x y z
N MET A 1 -29.75 -33.52 23.31
CA MET A 1 -28.93 -32.47 23.96
C MET A 1 -28.20 -31.77 22.83
N THR A 2 -28.63 -30.56 22.46
CA THR A 2 -28.17 -29.83 21.25
C THR A 2 -27.58 -28.47 21.62
N ASP A 3 -26.88 -28.40 22.75
CA ASP A 3 -26.18 -27.18 23.17
C ASP A 3 -24.69 -27.52 23.24
N HIS A 4 -23.91 -26.91 22.34
CA HIS A 4 -22.47 -27.09 22.25
C HIS A 4 -21.77 -26.13 23.22
N LEU A 5 -20.50 -26.41 23.55
CA LEU A 5 -19.69 -25.44 24.29
C LEU A 5 -19.54 -24.16 23.48
N THR A 6 -19.60 -23.02 24.18
CA THR A 6 -19.29 -21.72 23.56
C THR A 6 -17.79 -21.60 23.29
N ASP A 7 -17.42 -20.70 22.39
CA ASP A 7 -16.01 -20.44 22.07
C ASP A 7 -15.22 -20.04 23.32
N GLU A 8 -15.83 -19.29 24.24
CA GLU A 8 -15.20 -18.92 25.52
C GLU A 8 -14.96 -20.14 26.40
N GLN A 9 -15.90 -21.09 26.44
CA GLN A 9 -15.74 -22.33 27.21
C GLN A 9 -14.68 -23.26 26.61
N ILE A 10 -14.61 -23.34 25.28
CA ILE A 10 -13.54 -24.07 24.57
C ILE A 10 -12.18 -23.41 24.83
N THR A 11 -12.13 -22.09 24.75
CA THR A 11 -10.90 -21.31 25.00
C THR A 11 -10.43 -21.46 26.45
N GLU A 12 -11.35 -21.39 27.42
CA GLU A 12 -11.06 -21.64 28.83
C GLU A 12 -10.50 -23.06 29.04
N ALA A 13 -11.11 -24.06 28.38
CA ALA A 13 -10.65 -25.44 28.44
C ALA A 13 -9.24 -25.63 27.84
N LEU A 14 -8.87 -24.84 26.82
CA LEU A 14 -7.53 -24.87 26.22
C LEU A 14 -6.44 -24.34 27.16
N PHE A 15 -6.70 -23.23 27.86
CA PHE A 15 -5.67 -22.56 28.65
C PHE A 15 -5.60 -23.07 30.10
N ASN A 16 -6.75 -23.31 30.73
CA ASN A 16 -6.85 -23.61 32.15
C ASN A 16 -7.27 -25.06 32.43
N GLY A 17 -7.47 -25.85 31.37
CA GLY A 17 -8.07 -27.18 31.45
C GLY A 17 -9.59 -27.13 31.53
N ALA A 18 -10.25 -28.19 31.09
CA ALA A 18 -11.71 -28.26 31.10
C ALA A 18 -12.23 -28.33 32.55
N ARG A 19 -13.12 -27.39 32.91
CA ARG A 19 -13.93 -27.49 34.13
C ARG A 19 -14.81 -28.74 34.08
N GLU A 20 -15.24 -29.24 35.24
CA GLU A 20 -15.99 -30.49 35.36
C GLU A 20 -17.18 -30.62 34.39
N SER A 21 -17.98 -29.56 34.24
CA SER A 21 -19.11 -29.54 33.29
C SER A 21 -18.68 -29.56 31.82
N ALA A 22 -17.61 -28.84 31.47
CA ALA A 22 -17.06 -28.85 30.12
C ALA A 22 -16.36 -30.19 29.81
N ALA A 23 -15.70 -30.80 30.79
CA ALA A 23 -15.05 -32.10 30.65
C ALA A 23 -16.08 -33.22 30.42
N ALA A 24 -17.20 -33.21 31.16
CA ALA A 24 -18.31 -34.13 30.92
C ALA A 24 -18.88 -33.95 29.50
N HIS A 25 -19.13 -32.70 29.08
CA HIS A 25 -19.61 -32.42 27.73
C HIS A 25 -18.62 -32.86 26.64
N LEU A 26 -17.31 -32.65 26.82
CA LEU A 26 -16.28 -33.10 25.87
C LEU A 26 -16.16 -34.64 25.79
N GLY A 27 -16.60 -35.36 26.84
CA GLY A 27 -16.74 -36.81 26.83
C GLY A 27 -17.90 -37.28 25.95
N ASP A 28 -18.99 -36.52 25.94
CA ASP A 28 -20.25 -36.90 25.29
C ASP A 28 -20.43 -36.28 23.88
N CYS A 29 -19.81 -35.14 23.61
CA CYS A 29 -19.96 -34.38 22.37
C CYS A 29 -18.71 -34.47 21.49
N GLU A 30 -18.80 -35.27 20.42
CA GLU A 30 -17.71 -35.46 19.46
C GLU A 30 -17.29 -34.16 18.76
N GLN A 31 -18.25 -33.32 18.35
CA GLN A 31 -17.95 -32.07 17.64
C GLN A 31 -17.15 -31.09 18.50
N CYS A 32 -17.51 -30.90 19.77
CA CYS A 32 -16.76 -30.02 20.67
C CYS A 32 -15.36 -30.57 20.96
N ARG A 33 -15.22 -31.90 21.03
CA ARG A 33 -13.92 -32.56 21.20
C ARG A 33 -13.04 -32.41 19.96
N GLU A 34 -13.60 -32.52 18.76
CA GLU A 34 -12.87 -32.30 17.51
C GLU A 34 -12.36 -30.86 17.40
N GLU A 35 -13.20 -29.87 17.72
CA GLU A 35 -12.79 -28.47 17.68
C GLU A 35 -11.69 -28.17 18.71
N LEU A 36 -11.82 -28.69 19.94
CA LEU A 36 -10.78 -28.58 20.96
C LEU A 36 -9.46 -29.21 20.48
N ASN A 37 -9.52 -30.42 19.91
CA ASN A 37 -8.34 -31.12 19.38
C ASN A 37 -7.68 -30.35 18.23
N ARG A 38 -8.49 -29.77 17.34
CA ARG A 38 -8.02 -28.94 16.23
C ARG A 38 -7.25 -27.72 16.75
N LEU A 39 -7.80 -27.01 17.73
CA LEU A 39 -7.15 -25.85 18.34
C LEU A 39 -5.87 -26.24 19.08
N CYS A 40 -5.90 -27.33 19.85
CA CYS A 40 -4.71 -27.92 20.49
C CYS A 40 -3.60 -28.25 19.48
N ALA A 41 -3.97 -28.80 18.31
CA ALA A 41 -3.02 -29.14 17.26
C ALA A 41 -2.34 -27.88 16.68
N VAL A 42 -3.10 -26.81 16.43
CA VAL A 42 -2.56 -25.53 15.95
C VAL A 42 -1.60 -24.92 16.96
N LEU A 43 -1.97 -24.88 18.24
CA LEU A 43 -1.12 -24.35 19.32
C LEU A 43 0.16 -25.17 19.49
N THR A 44 0.05 -26.49 19.40
CA THR A 44 1.21 -27.39 19.47
C THR A 44 2.17 -27.18 18.29
N ALA A 45 1.63 -27.01 17.08
CA ALA A 45 2.44 -26.71 15.90
C ALA A 45 3.14 -25.34 16.03
N ALA A 46 2.43 -24.32 16.50
CA ALA A 46 2.98 -22.99 16.73
C ALA A 46 4.10 -23.02 17.80
N ARG A 47 3.90 -23.76 18.89
CA ARG A 47 4.93 -23.97 19.91
C ARG A 47 6.17 -24.64 19.34
N ARG A 48 6.02 -25.72 18.57
CA ARG A 48 7.17 -26.41 17.94
C ARG A 48 7.95 -25.47 17.05
N GLN A 49 7.26 -24.61 16.31
CA GLN A 49 7.91 -23.60 15.47
C GLN A 49 8.67 -22.57 16.31
N ALA A 50 8.05 -22.07 17.38
CA ALA A 50 8.69 -21.14 18.31
C ALA A 50 9.92 -21.74 18.99
N ASP A 51 9.84 -23.01 19.41
CA ASP A 51 10.97 -23.75 20.00
C ASP A 51 12.10 -23.94 18.98
N ALA A 52 11.77 -24.30 17.74
CA ALA A 52 12.75 -24.43 16.66
C ALA A 52 13.43 -23.09 16.33
N ASP A 53 12.67 -21.99 16.37
CA ASP A 53 13.21 -20.65 16.18
C ASP A 53 14.08 -20.21 17.37
N ALA A 54 13.65 -20.47 18.60
CA ALA A 54 14.42 -20.19 19.81
C ALA A 54 15.74 -20.97 19.88
N ALA A 55 15.78 -22.18 19.31
CA ALA A 55 17.00 -22.99 19.21
C ALA A 55 18.02 -22.45 18.19
N ARG A 56 17.69 -21.42 17.41
CA ARG A 56 18.61 -20.87 16.40
C ARG A 56 19.83 -20.20 17.06
N PRO A 57 21.04 -20.36 16.48
CA PRO A 57 22.25 -19.75 17.02
C PRO A 57 22.18 -18.21 17.07
N HIS A 58 22.85 -17.60 18.04
CA HIS A 58 22.91 -16.13 18.16
C HIS A 58 23.38 -15.42 16.88
N GLY A 59 24.28 -16.04 16.10
CA GLY A 59 24.74 -15.51 14.82
C GLY A 59 23.61 -15.32 13.79
N PHE A 60 22.62 -16.23 13.77
CA PHE A 60 21.46 -16.12 12.90
C PHE A 60 20.66 -14.84 13.21
N TRP A 61 20.35 -14.60 14.49
CA TRP A 61 19.62 -13.41 14.94
C TRP A 61 20.38 -12.12 14.67
N HIS A 62 21.71 -12.14 14.78
CA HIS A 62 22.54 -11.00 14.41
C HIS A 62 22.41 -10.68 12.92
N GLN A 63 22.55 -11.67 12.04
CA GLN A 63 22.38 -11.50 10.59
C GLN A 63 20.97 -11.03 10.23
N GLN A 64 19.94 -11.58 10.88
CA GLN A 64 18.56 -11.17 10.63
C GLN A 64 18.32 -9.70 11.01
N ARG A 65 18.85 -9.24 12.16
CA ARG A 65 18.77 -7.83 12.56
C ARG A 65 19.47 -6.92 11.57
N LEU A 66 20.64 -7.31 11.06
CA LEU A 66 21.34 -6.56 10.02
C LEU A 66 20.49 -6.46 8.75
N ALA A 67 19.95 -7.58 8.26
CA ALA A 67 19.11 -7.60 7.06
C ALA A 67 17.84 -6.73 7.21
N ILE A 68 17.19 -6.74 8.38
CA ILE A 68 16.03 -5.89 8.66
C ILE A 68 16.45 -4.40 8.63
N ARG A 69 17.56 -4.07 9.29
CA ARG A 69 18.09 -2.71 9.37
C ARG A 69 18.47 -2.17 7.99
N GLU A 70 19.12 -3.00 7.16
CA GLU A 70 19.41 -2.67 5.76
C GLU A 70 18.15 -2.41 4.93
N ARG A 71 17.10 -3.22 5.09
CA ARG A 71 15.83 -2.98 4.38
C ARG A 71 15.18 -1.66 4.77
N ILE A 72 15.10 -1.38 6.08
CA ILE A 72 14.50 -0.14 6.59
C ILE A 72 15.24 1.08 6.03
N TRP A 73 16.57 1.06 6.06
CA TRP A 73 17.36 2.18 5.55
C TRP A 73 17.44 2.26 4.04
N GLY A 74 17.45 1.12 3.35
CA GLY A 74 17.36 1.05 1.89
C GLY A 74 16.05 1.64 1.37
N THR A 75 14.95 1.50 2.13
CA THR A 75 13.68 2.17 1.79
C THR A 75 13.70 3.67 2.10
N GLN A 76 14.35 4.07 3.20
CA GLN A 76 14.38 5.47 3.63
C GLN A 76 15.26 6.35 2.72
N THR A 77 16.41 5.84 2.29
CA THR A 77 17.33 6.57 1.41
C THR A 77 16.74 6.83 0.03
N ARG A 78 15.95 5.91 -0.52
CA ARG A 78 15.23 6.13 -1.79
C ARG A 78 14.27 7.31 -1.71
N GLY A 79 13.51 7.45 -0.61
CA GLY A 79 12.60 8.58 -0.41
C GLY A 79 13.34 9.92 -0.33
N PHE A 80 14.47 9.96 0.41
CA PHE A 80 15.30 11.16 0.50
C PHE A 80 15.96 11.54 -0.81
N LEU A 81 16.38 10.57 -1.64
CA LEU A 81 16.96 10.84 -2.96
C LEU A 81 15.95 11.50 -3.89
N TRP A 82 14.69 11.05 -3.90
CA TRP A 82 13.63 11.70 -4.67
C TRP A 82 13.32 13.10 -4.14
N ALA A 83 13.26 13.27 -2.81
CA ALA A 83 13.03 14.57 -2.20
C ALA A 83 14.17 15.57 -2.45
N ALA A 84 15.42 15.10 -2.44
CA ALA A 84 16.58 15.92 -2.77
C ALA A 84 16.61 16.29 -4.26
N ALA A 85 16.26 15.35 -5.14
CA ALA A 85 16.16 15.60 -6.58
C ALA A 85 15.06 16.63 -6.91
N THR A 86 13.89 16.55 -6.27
CA THR A 86 12.83 17.54 -6.48
C THR A 86 13.22 18.91 -5.91
N ALA A 87 13.83 18.97 -4.74
CA ALA A 87 14.33 20.21 -4.16
C ALA A 87 15.39 20.88 -5.03
N ALA A 88 16.33 20.10 -5.58
CA ALA A 88 17.33 20.60 -6.52
C ALA A 88 16.69 21.13 -7.81
N LEU A 89 15.68 20.46 -8.34
CA LEU A 89 14.98 20.89 -9.55
C LEU A 89 14.19 22.20 -9.33
N VAL A 90 13.56 22.35 -8.16
CA VAL A 90 12.91 23.62 -7.74
C VAL A 90 13.93 24.75 -7.62
N LEU A 91 15.10 24.49 -7.00
CA LEU A 91 16.17 25.48 -6.89
C LEU A 91 16.71 25.92 -8.26
N VAL A 92 16.93 24.97 -9.17
CA VAL A 92 17.37 25.26 -10.54
C VAL A 92 16.32 26.09 -11.28
N ALA A 93 15.04 25.72 -11.18
CA ALA A 93 13.95 26.49 -11.78
C ALA A 93 13.89 27.93 -11.21
N MET A 94 14.06 28.08 -9.89
CA MET A 94 14.08 29.38 -9.23
C MET A 94 15.27 30.25 -9.69
N LEU A 95 16.47 29.65 -9.80
CA LEU A 95 17.66 30.34 -10.31
C LEU A 95 17.47 30.77 -11.78
N LEU A 96 16.92 29.91 -12.62
CA LEU A 96 16.66 30.23 -14.03
C LEU A 96 15.66 31.40 -14.17
N SER A 97 14.63 31.46 -13.32
CA SER A 97 13.69 32.58 -13.28
C SER A 97 14.32 33.89 -12.78
N LEU A 98 15.35 33.82 -11.93
CA LEU A 98 16.09 34.99 -11.46
C LEU A 98 17.11 35.50 -12.48
N THR A 99 17.53 34.65 -13.43
CA THR A 99 18.51 34.98 -14.46
C THR A 99 17.88 35.33 -15.80
N GLU A 100 16.62 35.75 -15.87
CA GLU A 100 16.08 36.28 -17.14
C GLU A 100 17.01 37.39 -17.66
N PRO A 101 17.72 37.19 -18.78
CA PRO A 101 18.39 38.30 -19.43
C PRO A 101 17.28 39.18 -19.96
N ALA A 102 17.37 40.49 -19.68
CA ALA A 102 16.48 41.50 -20.23
C ALA A 102 16.31 41.26 -21.73
N ARG A 103 15.16 40.68 -22.10
CA ARG A 103 14.77 40.56 -23.50
C ARG A 103 14.49 41.99 -23.96
N GLU A 104 15.39 42.55 -24.76
CA GLU A 104 15.09 43.74 -25.55
C GLU A 104 13.77 43.51 -26.28
N PRO A 105 12.74 44.32 -26.03
CA PRO A 105 11.52 44.25 -26.81
C PRO A 105 11.82 44.91 -28.16
N LEU A 106 12.03 44.08 -29.19
CA LEU A 106 11.89 44.54 -30.57
C LEU A 106 10.50 45.13 -30.73
N ALA A 107 10.50 46.42 -31.07
CA ALA A 107 9.33 47.25 -31.28
C ALA A 107 8.27 46.54 -32.13
N SER A 108 7.07 46.41 -31.58
CA SER A 108 5.85 46.27 -32.36
C SER A 108 4.95 47.44 -32.03
N ASN A 109 4.74 48.28 -33.03
CA ASN A 109 3.73 49.32 -33.05
C ASN A 109 2.35 48.70 -32.81
N SER A 110 1.59 49.23 -31.84
CA SER A 110 0.20 49.69 -32.02
C SER A 110 -0.45 50.00 -30.67
N ASP A 111 -0.72 51.30 -30.50
CA ASP A 111 -1.81 51.97 -29.81
C ASP A 111 -2.57 51.34 -28.63
N GLN A 112 -2.40 52.03 -27.49
CA GLN A 112 -3.41 52.51 -26.52
C GLN A 112 -4.34 51.52 -25.80
N GLY A 113 -4.10 51.40 -24.48
CA GLY A 113 -5.11 51.09 -23.47
C GLY A 113 -4.48 50.90 -22.06
N PRO A 114 -4.84 51.69 -21.03
CA PRO A 114 -4.15 51.68 -19.74
C PRO A 114 -4.73 50.67 -18.74
N ALA A 115 -3.89 50.33 -17.76
CA ALA A 115 -4.22 49.75 -16.45
C ALA A 115 -4.54 48.25 -16.38
N THR A 116 -3.53 47.50 -15.95
CA THR A 116 -3.56 46.50 -14.87
C THR A 116 -4.90 46.28 -14.16
N VAL A 117 -5.76 45.36 -14.63
CA VAL A 117 -6.60 44.43 -13.85
C VAL A 117 -7.02 43.31 -14.81
N SER A 118 -6.70 42.03 -14.50
CA SER A 118 -7.33 40.77 -14.99
C SER A 118 -6.39 39.60 -15.36
N GLN A 119 -5.17 39.52 -14.83
CA GLN A 119 -4.38 38.28 -14.98
C GLN A 119 -4.95 37.09 -14.16
N ALA A 120 -5.76 37.36 -13.13
CA ALA A 120 -6.43 36.32 -12.35
C ALA A 120 -7.65 35.72 -13.06
N ALA A 121 -8.40 36.53 -13.83
CA ALA A 121 -9.59 36.07 -14.56
C ALA A 121 -9.24 35.14 -15.73
N ASP A 122 -8.07 35.32 -16.35
CA ASP A 122 -7.55 34.42 -17.39
C ASP A 122 -7.10 33.06 -16.83
N SER A 123 -6.67 33.00 -15.57
CA SER A 123 -6.24 31.75 -14.94
C SER A 123 -7.41 30.81 -14.68
N ASP A 124 -8.54 31.35 -14.20
CA ASP A 124 -9.76 30.58 -13.98
C ASP A 124 -10.36 30.12 -15.31
N HIS A 125 -10.32 30.97 -16.35
CA HIS A 125 -10.75 30.57 -17.69
C HIS A 125 -9.86 29.45 -18.27
N ALA A 126 -8.54 29.52 -18.07
CA ALA A 126 -7.63 28.45 -18.47
C ALA A 126 -7.88 27.13 -17.72
N LEU A 127 -8.22 27.19 -16.43
CA LEU A 127 -8.59 26.02 -15.64
C LEU A 127 -9.91 25.42 -16.13
N LEU A 128 -10.91 26.24 -16.44
CA LEU A 128 -12.20 25.77 -16.98
C LEU A 128 -12.03 25.08 -18.34
N VAL A 129 -11.16 25.61 -19.21
CA VAL A 129 -10.83 24.98 -20.50
C VAL A 129 -10.11 23.65 -20.29
N GLU A 130 -9.20 23.54 -19.32
CA GLU A 130 -8.51 22.27 -19.05
C GLU A 130 -9.44 21.23 -18.41
N VAL A 131 -10.36 21.65 -17.54
CA VAL A 131 -11.42 20.80 -17.00
C VAL A 131 -12.35 20.31 -18.10
N GLU A 132 -12.79 21.17 -19.02
CA GLU A 132 -13.63 20.74 -20.16
C GLU A 132 -12.89 19.70 -21.03
N ARG A 133 -11.61 19.93 -21.32
CA ARG A 133 -10.78 18.96 -22.05
C ARG A 133 -10.56 17.66 -21.28
N SER A 134 -10.48 17.70 -19.95
CA SER A 134 -10.34 16.52 -19.09
C SER A 134 -11.62 15.67 -19.11
N VAL A 135 -12.78 16.31 -18.98
CA VAL A 135 -14.09 15.64 -19.03
C VAL A 135 -14.34 15.00 -20.39
N ARG A 136 -13.97 15.66 -21.51
CA ARG A 136 -14.07 15.06 -22.85
C ARG A 136 -13.12 13.88 -23.09
N ARG A 137 -11.97 13.82 -22.40
CA ARG A 137 -10.95 12.78 -22.61
C ARG A 137 -11.27 11.45 -21.94
N GLY A 138 -12.28 11.38 -21.06
CA GLY A 138 -12.74 10.15 -20.40
C GLY A 138 -11.76 9.56 -19.36
N VAL A 139 -10.45 9.79 -19.52
CA VAL A 139 -9.42 9.43 -18.56
C VAL A 139 -8.44 10.60 -18.41
N PRO A 140 -8.26 11.15 -17.19
CA PRO A 140 -7.24 12.16 -16.91
C PRO A 140 -5.85 11.66 -17.27
N ARG A 141 -4.99 12.52 -17.82
CA ARG A 141 -3.61 12.19 -18.22
C ARG A 141 -2.78 11.54 -17.09
N ALA A 142 -3.06 11.91 -15.84
CA ALA A 142 -2.44 11.32 -14.65
C ALA A 142 -2.76 9.83 -14.44
N LEU A 143 -3.82 9.31 -15.09
CA LEU A 143 -4.30 7.94 -14.96
C LEU A 143 -4.00 7.07 -16.19
N GLU A 144 -3.36 7.60 -17.23
CA GLU A 144 -2.95 6.83 -18.42
C GLU A 144 -2.02 5.66 -18.08
N ALA A 145 -1.12 5.84 -17.12
CA ALA A 145 -0.24 4.75 -16.68
C ALA A 145 -1.02 3.63 -15.96
N ALA A 146 -2.07 3.97 -15.21
CA ALA A 146 -2.88 3.00 -14.49
C ALA A 146 -3.76 2.18 -15.44
N THR A 147 -4.24 2.77 -16.54
CA THR A 147 -5.01 2.04 -17.56
C THR A 147 -4.15 1.05 -18.33
N LEU A 148 -2.88 1.38 -18.58
CA LEU A 148 -1.94 0.47 -19.23
C LEU A 148 -1.67 -0.78 -18.36
N ILE A 149 -1.45 -0.59 -17.06
CA ILE A 149 -1.28 -1.69 -16.09
C ILE A 149 -2.55 -2.55 -15.99
N ALA A 150 -3.74 -1.92 -15.96
CA ALA A 150 -5.01 -2.64 -15.91
C ALA A 150 -5.22 -3.53 -17.15
N GLN A 151 -4.82 -3.04 -18.34
CA GLN A 151 -4.90 -3.82 -19.58
C GLN A 151 -3.92 -5.00 -19.60
N GLU A 152 -2.70 -4.84 -19.08
CA GLU A 152 -1.73 -5.93 -18.96
C GLU A 152 -2.23 -7.02 -18.00
N LEU A 153 -2.81 -6.62 -16.86
CA LEU A 153 -3.38 -7.56 -15.90
C LEU A 153 -4.54 -8.35 -16.52
N GLN A 154 -5.43 -7.67 -17.25
CA GLN A 154 -6.56 -8.29 -17.94
C GLN A 154 -6.08 -9.37 -18.93
N ARG A 155 -5.12 -9.03 -19.81
CA ARG A 155 -4.53 -9.98 -20.77
C ARG A 155 -3.87 -11.18 -20.08
N ALA A 156 -3.15 -10.95 -18.98
CA ALA A 156 -2.53 -12.02 -18.21
C ALA A 156 -3.57 -12.97 -17.59
N THR A 157 -4.71 -12.43 -17.15
CA THR A 157 -5.80 -13.25 -16.60
C THR A 157 -6.54 -14.05 -17.67
N GLU A 158 -6.70 -13.52 -18.88
CA GLU A 158 -7.34 -14.21 -20.01
C GLU A 158 -6.44 -15.33 -20.54
N ALA A 159 -5.15 -15.07 -20.76
CA ALA A 159 -4.18 -16.10 -21.15
C ALA A 159 -4.11 -17.25 -20.14
N ARG A 160 -4.22 -16.94 -18.84
CA ARG A 160 -4.23 -17.96 -17.77
C ARG A 160 -5.52 -18.77 -17.72
N LYS A 161 -6.66 -18.21 -18.15
CA LYS A 161 -7.93 -18.95 -18.26
C LYS A 161 -7.92 -19.91 -19.44
N GLU A 162 -7.34 -19.50 -20.57
CA GLU A 162 -7.27 -20.30 -21.80
C GLU A 162 -6.33 -21.50 -21.66
N GLN A 163 -5.22 -21.35 -20.92
CA GLN A 163 -4.34 -22.48 -20.58
C GLN A 163 -4.93 -23.47 -19.55
N ARG A 164 -6.00 -23.08 -18.84
CA ARG A 164 -6.62 -23.91 -17.79
C ARG A 164 -7.81 -24.73 -18.29
N ASN A 165 -8.20 -24.58 -19.56
CA ASN A 165 -9.34 -25.29 -20.13
C ASN A 165 -8.96 -25.93 -21.48
N PRO A 166 -8.23 -27.07 -21.49
CA PRO A 166 -8.07 -27.89 -22.68
C PRO A 166 -9.36 -28.64 -23.05
#